data_AF-A0A239IG07-F1
#
_entry.id   AF-A0A239IG07-F1
#
_cell.length_a   1.000
_cell.length_b   1.000
_cell.length_c   1.000
_cell.angle_alpha   90.00
_cell.angle_beta   90.00
_cell.angle_gamma   90.00
#
_symmetry.space_group_name_H-M   'P 1'
#
loop_
_entity.id
_entity.type
_entity.pdbx_description
1 polymer ?
#
loop_
_entity_poly.entity_id
_entity_poly.type
_entity_poly.pdbx_seq_one_letter_code
_entity_poly.pdbx_strand_id
1 'polypeptide(L)'
;MNEEDKKEFKRKLMEQYWVEDRHHMLAKKSKREAKSIVESFNESEVYQNVNIRQYQEDYISDYLMYLWEISKPSFWAHTKASLDLEEGLLWGGDMPHFKILCTVKIPDDVYQDVLNFAVNYNKGFEQDLEAIGCVVRAQVVKFNRLEETQKYIALLDGQKQEAAHERIREMLQRDCPYTFF
;
A
#
# COMPACT_ATOMS: atom_id res chain seq x y z
N MET A 1 24.58 -12.54 7.17
CA MET A 1 23.89 -12.95 8.41
C MET A 1 23.46 -14.42 8.32
N ASN A 2 23.67 -15.20 9.38
CA ASN A 2 23.13 -16.57 9.47
C ASN A 2 21.64 -16.55 9.91
N GLU A 3 20.96 -17.69 9.90
CA GLU A 3 19.51 -17.75 10.22
C GLU A 3 19.21 -17.46 11.70
N GLU A 4 20.10 -17.80 12.63
CA GLU A 4 19.90 -17.57 14.06
C GLU A 4 20.03 -16.07 14.39
N ASP A 5 21.07 -15.42 13.88
CA ASP A 5 21.27 -13.97 13.96
C ASP A 5 20.10 -13.21 13.34
N LYS A 6 19.57 -13.70 12.21
CA LYS A 6 18.42 -13.11 11.53
C LYS A 6 17.18 -13.20 12.41
N LYS A 7 16.91 -14.36 12.98
CA LYS A 7 15.74 -14.58 13.85
C LYS A 7 15.81 -13.70 15.09
N GLU A 8 16.98 -13.63 15.73
CA GLU A 8 17.18 -12.79 16.90
C GLU A 8 17.09 -11.30 16.58
N PHE A 9 17.67 -10.86 15.46
CA PHE A 9 17.54 -9.46 15.01
C PHE A 9 16.09 -9.11 14.73
N LYS A 10 15.38 -9.96 13.99
CA LYS A 10 13.97 -9.75 13.66
C LYS A 10 13.10 -9.70 14.92
N ARG A 11 13.38 -10.54 15.92
CA ARG A 11 12.70 -10.48 17.23
C ARG A 11 12.90 -9.11 17.88
N LYS A 12 14.13 -8.63 18.01
CA LYS A 12 14.46 -7.30 18.57
C LYS A 12 13.86 -6.14 17.78
N LEU A 13 13.78 -6.30 16.46
CA LEU A 13 13.18 -5.34 15.57
C LEU A 13 11.67 -5.21 15.87
N MET A 14 10.95 -6.33 15.96
CA MET A 14 9.51 -6.33 16.23
C MET A 14 9.16 -5.95 17.68
N GLU A 15 10.12 -5.96 18.61
CA GLU A 15 9.95 -5.40 19.97
C GLU A 15 9.86 -3.87 19.98
N GLN A 16 10.36 -3.19 18.94
CA GLN A 16 10.23 -1.74 18.85
C GLN A 16 8.77 -1.37 18.59
N TYR A 17 8.27 -0.37 19.32
CA TYR A 17 6.89 0.08 19.15
C TYR A 17 6.71 0.89 17.87
N TRP A 18 7.60 1.85 17.62
CA TRP A 18 7.50 2.79 16.51
C TRP A 18 8.11 2.25 15.22
N VAL A 19 7.48 2.57 14.09
CA VAL A 19 7.95 2.18 12.75
C VAL A 19 9.26 2.91 12.42
N GLU A 20 9.42 4.15 12.88
CA GLU A 20 10.66 4.90 12.79
C GLU A 20 11.86 4.12 13.36
N ASP A 21 11.73 3.60 14.59
CA ASP A 21 12.79 2.84 15.25
C ASP A 21 13.13 1.57 14.47
N ARG A 22 12.11 0.88 13.94
CA ARG A 22 12.30 -0.32 13.10
C ARG A 22 13.02 0.02 11.81
N HIS A 23 12.61 1.09 11.12
CA HIS A 23 13.27 1.57 9.92
C HIS A 23 14.74 1.92 10.20
N HIS A 24 15.04 2.69 11.24
CA HIS A 24 16.40 3.04 11.62
C HIS A 24 17.26 1.82 11.98
N MET A 25 16.69 0.82 12.65
CA MET A 25 17.38 -0.44 12.92
C MET A 25 17.70 -1.22 11.64
N LEU A 26 16.77 -1.29 10.70
CA LEU A 26 16.99 -1.93 9.39
C LEU A 26 18.03 -1.17 8.55
N ALA A 27 18.02 0.16 8.56
CA ALA A 27 18.94 1.00 7.82
C ALA A 27 20.41 0.87 8.30
N LYS A 28 20.63 0.43 9.54
CA LYS A 28 21.97 0.10 10.08
C LYS A 28 22.55 -1.20 9.51
N LYS A 29 21.74 -2.02 8.81
CA LYS A 29 22.18 -3.26 8.15
C LYS A 29 22.58 -2.99 6.71
N SER A 30 23.35 -3.91 6.13
CA SER A 30 23.57 -3.88 4.69
C SER A 30 22.25 -4.07 3.93
N LYS A 31 22.10 -3.47 2.74
CA LYS A 31 20.88 -3.62 1.91
C LYS A 31 20.49 -5.09 1.70
N ARG A 32 21.47 -5.99 1.55
CA ARG A 32 21.27 -7.43 1.40
C ARG A 32 20.68 -8.08 2.67
N GLU A 33 21.17 -7.70 3.84
CA GLU A 33 20.67 -8.24 5.11
C GLU A 33 19.29 -7.67 5.44
N ALA A 34 19.10 -6.36 5.30
CA ALA A 34 17.81 -5.71 5.47
C ALA A 34 16.76 -6.36 4.56
N LYS A 35 17.08 -6.56 3.27
CA LYS A 35 16.24 -7.29 2.32
C LYS A 35 15.85 -8.67 2.85
N SER A 36 16.83 -9.48 3.26
CA SER A 36 16.57 -10.83 3.76
C SER A 36 15.67 -10.85 5.00
N ILE A 37 15.76 -9.84 5.85
CA ILE A 37 14.91 -9.68 7.05
C ILE A 37 13.48 -9.33 6.63
N VAL A 38 13.28 -8.27 5.85
CA VAL A 38 11.93 -7.79 5.48
C VAL A 38 11.18 -8.78 4.57
N GLU A 39 11.89 -9.54 3.74
CA GLU A 39 11.29 -10.61 2.93
C GLU A 39 10.89 -11.84 3.78
N SER A 40 11.33 -11.91 5.04
CA SER A 40 10.95 -12.98 5.97
C SER A 40 9.81 -12.61 6.91
N PHE A 41 9.25 -11.40 6.79
CA PHE A 41 8.12 -10.99 7.62
C PHE A 41 6.88 -11.82 7.32
N ASN A 42 6.17 -12.22 8.37
CA ASN A 42 4.84 -12.77 8.26
C ASN A 42 3.79 -11.64 8.15
N GLU A 43 2.55 -12.00 7.85
CA GLU A 43 1.46 -11.04 7.63
C GLU A 43 1.23 -10.10 8.83
N SER A 44 1.31 -10.61 10.06
CA SER A 44 1.14 -9.79 11.27
C SER A 44 2.24 -8.75 11.42
N GLU A 45 3.49 -9.14 11.13
CA GLU A 45 4.64 -8.24 11.20
C GLU A 45 4.54 -7.19 10.09
N VAL A 46 4.15 -7.57 8.88
CA VAL A 46 3.87 -6.62 7.78
C VAL A 46 2.82 -5.61 8.21
N TYR A 47 1.69 -6.08 8.74
CA TYR A 47 0.59 -5.24 9.21
C TYR A 47 1.04 -4.24 10.29
N GLN A 48 1.77 -4.71 11.31
CA GLN A 48 2.28 -3.86 12.40
C GLN A 48 3.25 -2.78 11.91
N ASN A 49 3.89 -2.94 10.75
CA ASN A 49 4.83 -1.94 10.23
C ASN A 49 4.14 -0.83 9.42
N VAL A 50 2.85 -0.96 9.09
CA VAL A 50 2.12 0.05 8.32
C VAL A 50 0.78 0.47 8.92
N ASN A 51 0.34 -0.14 10.03
CA ASN A 51 -0.94 0.22 10.66
C ASN A 51 -0.81 0.73 12.11
N ILE A 52 0.41 0.94 12.60
CA ILE A 52 0.66 1.75 13.81
C ILE A 52 0.81 3.21 13.37
N ARG A 53 -0.31 3.83 12.94
CA ARG A 53 -0.30 5.09 12.20
C ARG A 53 -0.22 6.34 13.07
N GLN A 54 -0.66 6.27 14.31
CA GLN A 54 -0.80 7.43 15.19
C GLN A 54 0.51 8.25 15.27
N TYR A 55 0.55 9.39 14.59
CA TYR A 55 1.72 10.29 14.47
C TYR A 55 2.94 9.65 13.80
N GLN A 56 2.72 8.69 12.89
CA GLN A 56 3.76 7.90 12.23
C GLN A 56 3.59 7.85 10.71
N GLU A 57 2.61 8.54 10.14
CA GLU A 57 2.27 8.45 8.72
C GLU A 57 3.46 8.78 7.81
N ASP A 58 4.19 9.87 8.13
CA ASP A 58 5.41 10.26 7.42
C ASP A 58 6.51 9.21 7.53
N TYR A 59 6.73 8.66 8.73
CA TYR A 59 7.73 7.62 8.95
C TYR A 59 7.39 6.30 8.27
N ILE A 60 6.10 5.95 8.19
CA ILE A 60 5.63 4.79 7.45
C ILE A 60 5.85 5.01 5.95
N SER A 61 5.60 6.23 5.45
CA SER A 61 5.89 6.60 4.07
C SER A 61 7.39 6.45 3.76
N ASP A 62 8.27 6.94 4.63
CA ASP A 62 9.73 6.77 4.50
C ASP A 62 10.15 5.29 4.56
N TYR A 63 9.57 4.52 5.48
CA TYR A 63 9.81 3.08 5.57
C TYR A 63 9.40 2.35 4.28
N LEU A 64 8.23 2.68 3.71
CA LEU A 64 7.77 2.14 2.43
C LEU A 64 8.73 2.52 1.31
N MET A 65 9.23 3.76 1.26
CA MET A 65 10.23 4.15 0.28
C MET A 65 11.55 3.41 0.45
N TYR A 66 11.98 3.15 1.68
CA TYR A 66 13.13 2.31 1.95
C TYR A 66 12.91 0.88 1.44
N LEU A 67 11.74 0.28 1.69
CA LEU A 67 11.38 -1.03 1.12
C LEU A 67 11.40 -1.01 -0.40
N TRP A 68 10.90 0.05 -1.04
CA TRP A 68 10.97 0.20 -2.49
C TRP A 68 12.40 0.09 -3.01
N GLU A 69 13.39 0.62 -2.30
CA GLU A 69 14.80 0.49 -2.69
C GLU A 69 15.37 -0.91 -2.49
N ILE A 70 15.03 -1.59 -1.39
CA ILE A 70 15.70 -2.84 -1.00
C ILE A 70 14.96 -4.11 -1.43
N SER A 71 13.63 -4.06 -1.54
CA SER A 71 12.76 -5.20 -1.83
C SER A 71 11.39 -4.75 -2.37
N LYS A 72 11.23 -4.76 -3.70
CA LYS A 72 9.92 -4.52 -4.34
C LYS A 72 8.83 -5.48 -3.84
N PRO A 73 9.09 -6.80 -3.67
CA PRO A 73 8.07 -7.70 -3.12
C PRO A 73 7.61 -7.28 -1.73
N SER A 74 8.53 -6.91 -0.83
CA SER A 74 8.17 -6.44 0.51
C SER A 74 7.42 -5.11 0.45
N PHE A 75 7.82 -4.16 -0.40
CA PHE A 75 7.09 -2.91 -0.60
C PHE A 75 5.62 -3.15 -0.96
N TRP A 76 5.37 -4.04 -1.93
CA TRP A 76 4.02 -4.37 -2.36
C TRP A 76 3.22 -5.09 -1.26
N ALA A 77 3.83 -6.03 -0.55
CA ALA A 77 3.18 -6.70 0.58
C ALA A 77 2.73 -5.70 1.67
N HIS A 78 3.59 -4.71 2.00
CA HIS A 78 3.25 -3.69 2.99
C HIS A 78 2.23 -2.67 2.45
N THR A 79 2.29 -2.33 1.16
CA THR A 79 1.27 -1.51 0.50
C THR A 79 -0.11 -2.16 0.61
N LYS A 80 -0.20 -3.48 0.34
CA LYS A 80 -1.45 -4.23 0.48
C LYS A 80 -1.95 -4.19 1.92
N ALA A 81 -1.07 -4.41 2.90
CA ALA A 81 -1.44 -4.34 4.30
C ALA A 81 -1.89 -2.94 4.75
N SER A 82 -1.47 -1.87 4.08
CA SER A 82 -1.94 -0.50 4.36
C SER A 82 -3.34 -0.20 3.79
N LEU A 83 -3.89 -1.06 2.92
CA LEU A 83 -5.27 -0.95 2.41
C LEU A 83 -6.26 -1.50 3.44
N ASP A 84 -6.37 -0.82 4.58
CA ASP A 84 -7.19 -1.27 5.70
C ASP A 84 -8.58 -0.61 5.67
N LEU A 85 -9.63 -1.41 5.44
CA LEU A 85 -11.01 -0.91 5.36
C LEU A 85 -11.49 -0.26 6.67
N GLU A 86 -10.86 -0.59 7.80
CA GLU A 86 -11.15 -0.01 9.09
C GLU A 86 -10.31 1.26 9.34
N GLU A 87 -9.02 1.25 9.04
CA GLU A 87 -8.14 2.38 9.36
C GLU A 87 -8.05 3.45 8.25
N GLY A 88 -8.50 3.15 7.03
CA GLY A 88 -8.40 4.05 5.87
C GLY A 88 -7.06 3.91 5.12
N LEU A 89 -6.68 4.92 4.35
CA LEU A 89 -5.44 4.91 3.56
C LEU A 89 -4.29 5.67 4.23
N LEU A 90 -3.08 5.25 3.89
CA LEU A 90 -1.85 6.01 4.15
C LEU A 90 -1.40 6.79 2.91
N TRP A 91 -2.33 7.34 2.13
CA TRP A 91 -2.00 7.90 0.81
C TRP A 91 -2.38 9.37 0.73
N GLY A 92 -1.38 10.21 0.51
CA GLY A 92 -1.51 11.67 0.37
C GLY A 92 -0.47 12.23 -0.60
N GLY A 93 -0.74 13.42 -1.14
CA GLY A 93 0.11 14.03 -2.19
C GLY A 93 1.56 14.30 -1.76
N ASP A 94 1.78 14.46 -0.46
CA ASP A 94 3.09 14.62 0.20
C ASP A 94 3.82 13.28 0.45
N MET A 95 3.13 12.15 0.29
CA MET A 95 3.70 10.83 0.55
C MET A 95 4.36 10.23 -0.70
N PRO A 96 5.69 10.05 -0.76
CA PRO A 96 6.37 9.65 -2.00
C PRO A 96 5.98 8.26 -2.50
N HIS A 97 5.56 7.36 -1.61
CA HIS A 97 5.10 6.03 -2.01
C HIS A 97 3.77 6.08 -2.78
N PHE A 98 2.91 7.07 -2.52
CA PHE A 98 1.67 7.29 -3.28
C PHE A 98 1.95 7.69 -4.73
N LYS A 99 3.02 8.46 -4.98
CA LYS A 99 3.50 8.75 -6.35
C LYS A 99 3.78 7.47 -7.13
N ILE A 100 4.39 6.46 -6.50
CA ILE A 100 4.67 5.16 -7.14
C ILE A 100 3.37 4.50 -7.59
N LEU A 101 2.33 4.49 -6.75
CA LEU A 101 1.02 3.91 -7.08
C LEU A 101 0.35 4.56 -8.29
N CYS A 102 0.63 5.84 -8.54
CA CYS A 102 0.08 6.61 -9.65
C CYS A 102 0.96 6.65 -10.91
N THR A 103 2.21 6.18 -10.84
CA THR A 103 3.21 6.33 -11.92
C THR A 103 3.88 5.03 -12.34
N VAL A 104 3.61 3.92 -11.65
CA VAL A 104 4.09 2.59 -11.99
C VAL A 104 2.89 1.65 -12.16
N LYS A 105 2.96 0.72 -13.11
CA LYS A 105 2.00 -0.39 -13.22
C LYS A 105 2.18 -1.29 -12.01
N ILE A 106 1.21 -1.27 -11.10
CA ILE A 106 1.29 -2.07 -9.86
C ILE A 106 1.04 -3.56 -10.17
N PRO A 107 1.52 -4.51 -9.34
CA PRO A 107 1.21 -5.93 -9.52
C PRO A 107 -0.29 -6.22 -9.53
N ASP A 108 -0.70 -7.31 -10.19
CA ASP A 108 -2.11 -7.66 -10.38
C ASP A 108 -2.83 -7.91 -9.05
N ASP A 109 -2.18 -8.62 -8.12
CA ASP A 109 -2.74 -8.90 -6.79
C ASP A 109 -2.88 -7.62 -5.96
N VAL A 110 -1.90 -6.70 -6.02
CA VAL A 110 -2.00 -5.38 -5.38
C VAL A 110 -3.17 -4.58 -5.98
N TYR A 111 -3.37 -4.65 -7.30
CA TYR A 111 -4.49 -3.94 -7.93
C TYR A 111 -5.85 -4.51 -7.55
N GLN A 112 -5.96 -5.81 -7.35
CA GLN A 112 -7.19 -6.40 -6.82
C GLN A 112 -7.51 -5.86 -5.42
N ASP A 113 -6.52 -5.69 -4.55
CA ASP A 113 -6.75 -5.08 -3.23
C ASP A 113 -7.09 -3.59 -3.34
N VAL A 114 -6.48 -2.85 -4.27
CA VAL A 114 -6.84 -1.47 -4.59
C VAL A 114 -8.31 -1.37 -4.97
N LEU A 115 -8.78 -2.23 -5.88
CA LEU A 115 -10.19 -2.25 -6.30
C LEU A 115 -11.11 -2.67 -5.16
N ASN A 116 -10.69 -3.64 -4.34
CA ASN A 116 -11.42 -4.06 -3.17
C ASN A 116 -11.61 -2.93 -2.17
N PHE A 117 -10.55 -2.17 -1.88
CA PHE A 117 -10.64 -0.99 -1.04
C PHE A 117 -11.54 0.07 -1.68
N ALA A 118 -11.32 0.38 -2.97
CA ALA A 118 -12.07 1.38 -3.70
C ALA A 118 -13.57 1.15 -3.66
N VAL A 119 -14.02 -0.11 -3.73
CA VAL A 119 -15.45 -0.49 -3.74
C VAL A 119 -16.02 -0.63 -2.34
N ASN A 120 -15.28 -1.21 -1.39
CA ASN A 120 -15.84 -1.61 -0.09
C ASN A 120 -15.61 -0.60 1.03
N TYR A 121 -14.72 0.39 0.85
CA TYR A 121 -14.46 1.39 1.87
C TYR A 121 -15.66 2.33 2.08
N ASN A 122 -16.20 2.37 3.30
CA ASN A 122 -17.47 3.03 3.60
C ASN A 122 -17.40 4.06 4.75
N LYS A 123 -16.23 4.28 5.35
CA LYS A 123 -16.08 5.28 6.43
C LYS A 123 -16.14 6.73 5.95
N GLY A 124 -15.99 6.95 4.64
CA GLY A 124 -16.34 8.22 4.01
C GLY A 124 -15.32 9.35 4.21
N PHE A 125 -14.06 9.06 4.53
CA PHE A 125 -13.01 10.07 4.44
C PHE A 125 -12.78 10.46 2.98
N GLU A 126 -13.11 11.71 2.66
CA GLU A 126 -13.04 12.23 1.29
C GLU A 126 -11.63 12.11 0.72
N GLN A 127 -10.61 12.39 1.53
CA GLN A 127 -9.20 12.27 1.15
C GLN A 127 -8.83 10.85 0.68
N ASP A 128 -9.31 9.81 1.39
CA ASP A 128 -9.04 8.42 1.02
C ASP A 128 -9.70 8.07 -0.32
N LEU A 129 -10.93 8.54 -0.53
CA LEU A 129 -11.66 8.33 -1.78
C LEU A 129 -11.00 9.05 -2.97
N GLU A 130 -10.45 10.24 -2.75
CA GLU A 130 -9.66 10.96 -3.74
C GLU A 130 -8.36 10.23 -4.06
N ALA A 131 -7.62 9.80 -3.03
CA ALA A 131 -6.34 9.13 -3.20
C ALA A 131 -6.49 7.78 -3.93
N ILE A 132 -7.43 6.93 -3.50
CA ILE A 132 -7.71 5.66 -4.20
C ILE A 132 -8.20 5.91 -5.62
N GLY A 133 -9.02 6.95 -5.84
CA GLY A 133 -9.51 7.35 -7.15
C GLY A 133 -8.37 7.71 -8.11
N CYS A 134 -7.37 8.45 -7.63
CA CYS A 134 -6.15 8.73 -8.40
C CYS A 134 -5.41 7.46 -8.82
N VAL A 135 -5.23 6.50 -7.91
CA VAL A 135 -4.58 5.22 -8.24
C VAL A 135 -5.38 4.46 -9.27
N VAL A 136 -6.67 4.24 -9.04
CA VAL A 136 -7.57 3.52 -9.98
C VAL A 136 -7.53 4.17 -11.35
N ARG A 137 -7.67 5.50 -11.43
CA ARG A 137 -7.61 6.23 -12.70
C ARG A 137 -6.25 6.09 -13.38
N ALA A 138 -5.15 6.19 -12.65
CA ALA A 138 -3.81 5.99 -13.22
C ALA A 138 -3.67 4.57 -13.79
N GLN A 139 -4.10 3.54 -13.05
CA GLN A 139 -4.03 2.15 -13.49
C GLN A 139 -4.91 1.87 -14.71
N VAL A 140 -6.11 2.43 -14.77
CA VAL A 140 -7.00 2.27 -15.92
C VAL A 140 -6.50 3.05 -17.14
N VAL A 141 -6.22 4.34 -16.99
CA VAL A 141 -5.95 5.25 -18.12
C VAL A 141 -4.52 5.14 -18.62
N LYS A 142 -3.52 5.10 -17.73
CA LYS A 142 -2.10 5.08 -18.13
C LYS A 142 -1.60 3.65 -18.37
N PHE A 143 -2.11 2.68 -17.61
CA PHE A 143 -1.65 1.30 -17.66
C PHE A 143 -2.64 0.32 -18.33
N ASN A 144 -3.71 0.86 -18.95
CA ASN A 144 -4.69 0.12 -19.75
C ASN A 144 -5.42 -1.00 -19.00
N ARG A 145 -5.72 -0.82 -17.70
CA ARG A 145 -6.34 -1.85 -16.85
C ARG A 145 -7.87 -1.83 -16.80
N LEU A 146 -8.53 -1.28 -17.81
CA LEU A 146 -10.00 -1.23 -17.86
C LEU A 146 -10.62 -2.64 -17.84
N GLU A 147 -10.10 -3.57 -18.64
CA GLU A 147 -10.62 -4.94 -18.73
C GLU A 147 -10.45 -5.69 -17.41
N GLU A 148 -9.29 -5.57 -16.76
CA GLU A 148 -9.02 -6.15 -15.44
C GLU A 148 -9.99 -5.61 -14.38
N THR A 149 -10.29 -4.30 -14.45
CA THR A 149 -11.26 -3.65 -13.56
C THR A 149 -12.67 -4.18 -13.78
N GLN A 150 -13.09 -4.34 -15.03
CA GLN A 150 -14.40 -4.92 -15.38
C GLN A 150 -14.50 -6.38 -14.94
N LYS A 151 -13.43 -7.17 -15.09
CA LYS A 151 -13.36 -8.55 -14.59
C LYS A 151 -13.53 -8.61 -13.09
N TYR A 152 -12.87 -7.74 -12.32
CA TYR A 152 -13.05 -7.66 -10.88
C TYR A 152 -14.51 -7.37 -10.50
N ILE A 153 -15.11 -6.35 -11.13
CA ILE A 153 -16.50 -5.95 -10.85
C ILE A 153 -17.48 -7.10 -11.15
N ALA A 154 -17.27 -7.84 -12.24
CA ALA A 154 -18.12 -8.96 -12.63
C ALA A 154 -18.07 -10.16 -11.66
N LEU A 155 -17.09 -10.21 -10.75
CA LEU A 155 -17.00 -11.24 -9.70
C LEU A 155 -17.79 -10.87 -8.43
N LEU A 156 -18.29 -9.64 -8.34
CA LEU A 156 -19.08 -9.18 -7.20
C LEU A 156 -20.52 -9.70 -7.26
N ASP A 157 -21.21 -9.70 -6.12
CA ASP A 157 -22.65 -9.96 -6.10
C ASP A 157 -23.43 -8.84 -6.83
N GLY A 158 -24.61 -9.16 -7.36
CA GLY A 158 -25.32 -8.26 -8.30
C GLY A 158 -25.57 -6.84 -7.79
N GLN A 159 -25.90 -6.68 -6.50
CA GLN A 159 -26.09 -5.35 -5.91
C GLN A 159 -24.76 -4.59 -5.76
N LYS A 160 -23.68 -5.27 -5.34
CA LYS A 160 -22.35 -4.66 -5.28
C LYS A 160 -21.80 -4.36 -6.66
N GLN A 161 -22.17 -5.13 -7.68
CA GLN A 161 -21.71 -4.90 -9.05
C GLN A 161 -22.18 -3.53 -9.58
N GLU A 162 -23.47 -3.20 -9.41
CA GLU A 162 -24.01 -1.90 -9.82
C GLU A 162 -23.34 -0.74 -9.06
N ALA A 163 -23.22 -0.88 -7.74
CA ALA A 163 -22.56 0.13 -6.90
C ALA A 163 -21.08 0.32 -7.26
N ALA A 164 -20.36 -0.78 -7.53
CA ALA A 164 -18.96 -0.75 -7.95
C ALA A 164 -18.79 -0.09 -9.33
N HIS A 165 -19.69 -0.37 -10.27
CA HIS A 165 -19.68 0.28 -11.58
C HIS A 165 -19.82 1.79 -11.47
N GLU A 166 -20.78 2.28 -10.66
CA GLU A 166 -20.96 3.71 -10.46
C GLU A 166 -19.73 4.34 -9.83
N ARG A 167 -19.26 3.76 -8.73
CA ARG A 167 -18.13 4.29 -7.96
C ARG A 167 -16.84 4.36 -8.78
N ILE A 168 -16.52 3.31 -9.55
CA ILE A 168 -15.37 3.32 -10.44
C ILE A 168 -15.55 4.34 -11.56
N ARG A 169 -16.76 4.47 -12.14
CA ARG A 169 -17.02 5.48 -13.18
C ARG A 169 -16.77 6.89 -12.66
N GLU A 170 -17.25 7.21 -11.46
CA GLU A 170 -17.01 8.51 -10.81
C GLU A 170 -15.52 8.78 -10.61
N MET A 171 -14.75 7.79 -10.12
CA MET A 171 -13.30 7.92 -9.95
C MET A 171 -12.57 8.18 -11.27
N LEU A 172 -13.03 7.57 -12.37
CA LEU A 172 -12.41 7.76 -13.69
C LEU A 172 -12.73 9.12 -14.31
N GLN A 173 -13.86 9.75 -13.94
CA GLN A 173 -14.27 11.07 -14.42
C GLN A 173 -13.61 12.22 -13.68
N ARG A 174 -13.21 12.01 -12.42
CA ARG A 174 -12.51 13.03 -11.62
C ARG A 174 -11.04 13.10 -12.00
N ASP A 175 -10.51 14.30 -12.08
CA ASP A 175 -9.06 14.48 -12.19
C ASP A 175 -8.40 14.30 -10.83
N CYS A 176 -7.16 13.83 -10.84
CA CYS A 176 -6.40 13.65 -9.61
C CYS A 176 -5.98 15.02 -9.06
N PRO A 177 -6.38 15.40 -7.83
CA PRO A 177 -6.06 16.72 -7.28
C PRO A 177 -4.60 16.84 -6.84
N TYR A 178 -3.88 15.72 -6.72
CA TYR A 178 -2.50 15.69 -6.25
C TYR A 178 -1.50 15.98 -7.37
N THR A 179 -0.56 16.87 -7.07
CA THR A 179 0.60 17.12 -7.92
C THR A 179 1.80 16.44 -7.31
N PHE A 180 2.44 15.55 -8.06
CA PHE A 180 3.64 14.85 -7.61
C PHE A 180 4.89 15.60 -8.08
N PHE A 181 5.53 16.35 -7.18
CA PHE A 181 6.82 16.99 -7.45
C PHE A 181 7.95 15.95 -7.52
#